data_AF-U5L720-F1
#
_entry.id   AF-U5L720-F1
#
_cell.length_a   1.000
_cell.length_b   1.000
_cell.length_c   1.000
_cell.angle_alpha   90.00
_cell.angle_beta   90.00
_cell.angle_gamma   90.00
#
_symmetry.space_group_name_H-M   'P 1'
#
loop_
_entity.id
_entity.type
_entity.pdbx_description
1 polymer ?
#
loop_
_entity_poly.entity_id
_entity_poly.type
_entity_poly.pdbx_seq_one_letter_code
_entity_poly.pdbx_strand_id
1 'polypeptide(L)'
;MYGYGVEPAVGAKLALFLAIVLLLLFSFNILVRKWFKVEKKKSFSYNHVNDKHMKIDWTIRLTSMASILVGYAINITRDPSDWYWFLQPWFFLPVFIVISQAVTAVMEKKYAQNPNAYKVTLSELIFILILFFTLYQTDFWGLG
;
A
#
# COMPACT_ATOMS: atom_id res chain seq x y z
N MET A 1 25.76 29.87 -5.23
CA MET A 1 24.36 29.62 -5.65
C MET A 1 24.32 28.22 -6.23
N TYR A 2 24.09 27.20 -5.39
CA TYR A 2 24.14 25.80 -5.81
C TYR A 2 22.84 25.43 -6.52
N GLY A 3 22.93 25.11 -7.81
CA GLY A 3 21.81 24.61 -8.59
C GLY A 3 21.41 23.22 -8.09
N TYR A 4 20.32 23.14 -7.32
CA TYR A 4 19.55 21.92 -7.15
C TYR A 4 18.84 21.59 -8.47
N GLY A 5 19.62 21.20 -9.47
CA GLY A 5 19.11 20.50 -10.63
C GLY A 5 19.01 19.04 -10.24
N VAL A 6 17.79 18.54 -10.01
CA VAL A 6 17.55 17.09 -10.07
C VAL A 6 18.09 16.67 -11.43
N GLU A 7 19.15 15.87 -11.47
CA GLU A 7 19.64 15.33 -12.74
C GLU A 7 18.44 14.72 -13.45
N PRO A 8 18.15 15.08 -14.72
CA PRO A 8 16.98 14.57 -15.42
C PRO A 8 16.93 13.02 -15.43
N ALA A 9 18.08 12.37 -15.25
CA ALA A 9 18.21 10.93 -15.05
C ALA A 9 17.53 10.40 -13.79
N VAL A 10 17.57 11.10 -12.65
CA VAL A 10 16.99 10.63 -11.37
C VAL A 10 15.46 10.68 -11.44
N GLY A 11 14.90 11.78 -11.94
CA GLY A 11 13.45 11.91 -12.13
C GLY A 11 12.90 10.87 -13.13
N ALA A 12 13.63 10.61 -14.23
CA ALA A 12 13.24 9.61 -15.21
C ALA A 12 13.30 8.17 -14.65
N LYS A 13 14.34 7.83 -13.88
CA LYS A 13 14.46 6.52 -13.21
C LYS A 13 13.30 6.29 -12.23
N LEU A 14 12.98 7.29 -11.40
CA LEU A 14 11.84 7.22 -10.48
C LEU A 14 10.50 7.08 -11.22
N ALA A 15 10.28 7.85 -12.29
CA ALA A 15 9.07 7.75 -13.10
C ALA A 15 8.93 6.36 -13.75
N LEU A 16 10.03 5.82 -14.28
CA LEU A 16 10.08 4.47 -14.85
C LEU A 16 9.82 3.40 -13.80
N PHE A 17 10.44 3.51 -12.63
CA PHE A 17 10.21 2.61 -11.50
C PHE A 17 8.73 2.59 -11.08
N LEU A 18 8.15 3.77 -10.85
CA LEU A 18 6.73 3.91 -10.51
C LEU A 18 5.82 3.35 -11.61
N ALA A 19 6.14 3.59 -12.88
CA ALA A 19 5.40 3.05 -14.01
C ALA A 19 5.41 1.51 -14.02
N ILE A 20 6.56 0.88 -13.77
CA ILE A 20 6.68 -0.59 -13.70
C ILE A 20 5.86 -1.14 -12.54
N VAL A 21 5.98 -0.56 -11.34
CA VAL A 21 5.22 -1.02 -10.17
C VAL A 21 3.72 -0.89 -10.40
N LEU A 22 3.25 0.25 -10.92
CA LEU A 22 1.82 0.45 -11.22
C LEU A 22 1.33 -0.53 -12.30
N LEU A 23 2.13 -0.76 -13.33
CA LEU A 23 1.81 -1.71 -14.41
C LEU A 23 1.69 -3.14 -13.87
N LEU A 24 2.62 -3.57 -13.01
CA LEU A 24 2.57 -4.87 -12.36
C LEU A 24 1.31 -5.03 -11.50
N LEU A 25 1.02 -4.05 -10.63
CA LEU A 25 -0.15 -4.08 -9.75
C LEU A 25 -1.46 -4.12 -10.54
N PHE A 26 -1.58 -3.27 -11.57
CA PHE A 26 -2.78 -3.20 -12.40
C PHE A 26 -2.97 -4.47 -13.25
N SER A 27 -1.89 -4.96 -13.87
CA SER A 27 -1.96 -6.18 -14.69
C SER A 27 -2.32 -7.38 -13.83
N PHE A 28 -1.69 -7.54 -12.66
CA PHE A 28 -2.00 -8.63 -11.74
C PHE A 28 -3.46 -8.59 -11.27
N ASN A 29 -3.96 -7.40 -10.88
CA ASN A 29 -5.36 -7.19 -10.51
C ASN A 29 -6.33 -7.69 -11.61
N ILE A 30 -6.08 -7.32 -12.87
CA ILE A 30 -6.91 -7.74 -14.01
C ILE A 30 -6.86 -9.26 -14.18
N LEU A 31 -5.67 -9.86 -14.16
CA LEU A 31 -5.48 -11.29 -14.37
C LEU A 31 -6.20 -12.11 -13.30
N VAL A 32 -6.02 -11.75 -12.03
CA VAL A 32 -6.61 -12.46 -10.88
C VAL A 32 -8.13 -12.31 -10.86
N ARG A 33 -8.66 -11.12 -11.14
CA ARG A 33 -10.11 -10.92 -11.25
C ARG A 33 -10.73 -11.78 -12.34
N LYS A 34 -10.07 -11.84 -13.51
CA LYS A 34 -10.50 -12.68 -14.62
C LYS A 34 -10.45 -14.16 -14.25
N TRP A 35 -9.41 -14.60 -13.55
CA TRP A 35 -9.27 -15.98 -13.09
C TRP A 35 -10.40 -16.36 -12.12
N PHE A 36 -10.66 -15.54 -11.12
CA PHE A 36 -11.69 -15.83 -10.10
C PHE A 36 -13.12 -15.47 -10.52
N LYS A 37 -13.32 -15.00 -11.77
CA LYS A 37 -14.62 -14.56 -12.30
C LYS A 37 -15.28 -13.52 -11.38
N VAL A 38 -14.48 -12.58 -10.89
CA VAL A 38 -14.95 -11.48 -10.04
C VAL A 38 -15.14 -10.25 -10.92
N GLU A 39 -16.35 -9.72 -10.94
CA GLU A 39 -16.67 -8.51 -11.70
C GLU A 39 -15.86 -7.32 -11.19
N LYS A 40 -15.51 -6.41 -12.13
CA LYS A 40 -14.81 -5.18 -11.81
C LYS A 40 -15.71 -4.32 -10.93
N LYS A 41 -15.41 -4.25 -9.64
CA LYS A 41 -15.98 -3.22 -8.76
C LYS A 41 -15.64 -1.84 -9.34
N LYS A 42 -16.56 -0.87 -9.27
CA LYS A 42 -16.24 0.53 -9.60
C LYS A 42 -15.02 0.95 -8.78
N SER A 43 -13.91 1.23 -9.45
CA SER A 43 -12.76 1.90 -8.83
C SER A 43 -13.27 3.23 -8.27
N PHE A 44 -12.94 3.55 -7.01
CA PHE A 44 -13.35 4.77 -6.29
C PHE A 44 -14.77 4.84 -5.70
N SER A 45 -15.59 3.79 -5.80
CA SER A 45 -16.80 3.67 -4.95
C SER A 45 -16.40 3.30 -3.52
N TYR A 46 -17.12 3.79 -2.51
CA TYR A 46 -17.05 3.34 -1.11
C TYR A 46 -17.36 1.83 -1.05
N ASN A 47 -16.34 1.00 -1.31
CA ASN A 47 -16.50 -0.44 -1.53
C ASN A 47 -16.48 -1.22 -0.22
N HIS A 48 -17.14 -0.69 0.80
CA HIS A 48 -17.32 -1.42 2.04
C HIS A 48 -18.42 -2.46 1.86
N VAL A 49 -18.14 -3.70 2.26
CA VAL A 49 -19.10 -4.80 2.12
C VAL A 49 -20.29 -4.62 3.07
N ASN A 50 -20.09 -3.88 4.16
CA ASN A 50 -21.13 -3.45 5.10
C ASN A 50 -20.64 -2.24 5.93
N ASP A 51 -21.53 -1.68 6.75
CA ASP A 51 -21.21 -0.54 7.63
C ASP A 51 -20.12 -0.84 8.67
N LYS A 52 -20.01 -2.11 9.10
CA LYS A 52 -18.93 -2.51 10.03
C LYS A 52 -17.57 -2.40 9.36
N HIS A 53 -17.45 -2.80 8.10
CA HIS A 53 -16.22 -2.69 7.32
C HIS A 53 -15.82 -1.22 7.17
N MET A 54 -16.79 -0.35 6.87
CA MET A 54 -16.56 1.10 6.79
C MET A 54 -16.01 1.68 8.10
N LYS A 55 -16.62 1.32 9.24
CA LYS A 55 -16.16 1.80 10.55
C LYS A 55 -14.73 1.34 10.85
N ILE A 56 -14.42 0.06 10.60
CA ILE A 56 -13.08 -0.48 10.83
C ILE A 56 -12.04 0.22 9.95
N ASP A 57 -12.30 0.36 8.66
CA ASP A 57 -11.39 1.05 7.74
C ASP A 57 -11.16 2.51 8.16
N TRP A 58 -12.21 3.21 8.60
CA TRP A 58 -12.08 4.58 9.07
C TRP A 58 -11.27 4.67 10.37
N THR A 59 -11.46 3.73 11.30
CA THR A 59 -10.62 3.62 12.50
C THR A 59 -9.16 3.36 12.13
N ILE A 60 -8.88 2.42 11.21
CA ILE A 60 -7.51 2.14 10.74
C ILE A 60 -6.86 3.40 10.16
N ARG A 61 -7.59 4.17 9.35
CA ARG A 61 -7.09 5.43 8.76
C ARG A 61 -6.79 6.47 9.84
N LEU A 62 -7.68 6.66 10.80
CA LEU A 62 -7.48 7.62 11.89
C LEU A 62 -6.29 7.21 12.77
N THR A 63 -6.18 5.93 13.12
CA THR A 63 -5.04 5.40 13.88
C THR A 63 -3.73 5.54 13.11
N SER A 64 -3.73 5.31 11.80
CA SER A 64 -2.56 5.51 10.94
C SER A 64 -2.10 6.96 10.93
N MET A 65 -3.02 7.90 10.71
CA MET A 65 -2.73 9.35 10.77
C MET A 65 -2.19 9.76 12.13
N ALA A 66 -2.83 9.32 13.22
CA ALA A 66 -2.38 9.60 14.57
C ALA A 66 -0.97 9.03 14.83
N SER A 67 -0.69 7.81 14.38
CA SER A 67 0.62 7.16 14.53
C SER A 67 1.72 7.95 13.83
N ILE A 68 1.45 8.46 12.62
CA ILE A 68 2.39 9.31 11.87
C ILE A 68 2.64 10.63 12.60
N LEU A 69 1.59 11.29 13.09
CA LEU A 69 1.71 12.56 13.82
C LEU A 69 2.50 12.39 15.13
N VAL A 70 2.22 11.33 15.88
CA VAL A 70 2.93 11.02 17.13
C VAL A 70 4.38 10.65 16.84
N GLY A 71 4.64 9.80 15.83
CA GLY A 71 6.00 9.43 15.42
C GLY A 71 6.83 10.65 15.02
N TYR A 72 6.23 11.57 14.26
CA TYR A 72 6.86 12.84 13.90
C TYR A 72 7.12 13.73 15.12
N ALA A 73 6.14 13.89 16.00
CA ALA A 73 6.26 14.71 17.22
C ALA A 73 7.36 14.19 18.17
N ILE A 74 7.58 12.88 18.22
CA ILE A 74 8.69 12.29 18.97
C ILE A 74 10.02 12.58 18.28
N ASN A 75 10.14 12.31 16.97
CA ASN A 75 11.40 12.45 16.25
C ASN A 75 11.87 13.90 16.13
N ILE A 76 10.98 14.88 15.99
CA ILE A 76 11.38 16.29 15.82
C ILE A 76 12.13 16.86 17.05
N THR A 77 11.97 16.24 18.23
CA THR A 77 12.70 16.64 19.45
C THR A 77 14.13 16.10 19.50
N ARG A 78 14.52 15.26 18.54
CA ARG A 78 15.80 14.56 18.47
C ARG A 78 16.63 15.08 17.31
N ASP A 79 17.94 14.86 17.38
CA ASP A 79 18.81 15.08 16.23
C ASP A 79 18.34 14.21 15.05
N PRO A 80 18.28 14.74 13.81
CA PRO A 80 17.90 13.98 12.62
C PRO A 80 18.65 12.67 12.42
N SER A 81 19.91 12.60 12.84
CA SER A 81 20.74 11.38 12.74
C SER A 81 20.30 10.28 13.72
N ASP A 82 19.62 10.65 14.81
CA ASP A 82 19.15 9.75 15.88
C ASP A 82 17.62 9.52 15.84
N TRP A 83 17.00 9.79 14.69
CA TRP A 83 15.58 9.53 14.49
C TRP A 83 15.28 8.04 14.55
N TYR A 84 14.23 7.68 15.28
CA TYR A 84 13.77 6.31 15.32
C TYR A 84 13.18 5.93 13.97
N TRP A 85 13.85 5.01 13.28
CA TRP A 85 13.47 4.53 11.95
C TRP A 85 12.06 3.91 11.93
N PHE A 86 11.65 3.23 13.00
CA PHE A 86 10.32 2.60 13.10
C PHE A 86 9.18 3.59 13.36
N LEU A 87 9.49 4.85 13.71
CA LEU A 87 8.50 5.93 13.84
C LEU A 87 8.34 6.73 12.55
N GLN A 88 8.99 6.30 11.46
CA GLN A 88 8.92 6.98 10.18
C GLN A 88 7.70 6.54 9.36
N PRO A 89 7.13 7.42 8.52
CA PRO A 89 5.98 7.09 7.67
C PRO A 89 6.23 5.89 6.75
N TRP A 90 7.44 5.73 6.23
CA TRP A 90 7.80 4.62 5.33
C TRP A 90 7.70 3.25 6.02
N PHE A 91 7.77 3.19 7.35
CA PHE A 91 7.55 1.96 8.12
C PHE A 91 6.06 1.74 8.46
N PHE A 92 5.37 2.79 8.92
CA PHE A 92 3.95 2.68 9.30
C PHE A 92 3.03 2.38 8.12
N LEU A 93 3.22 3.07 6.99
CA LEU A 93 2.27 3.01 5.87
C LEU A 93 2.12 1.59 5.31
N PRO A 94 3.20 0.83 5.00
CA PRO A 94 3.06 -0.55 4.57
C PRO A 94 2.32 -1.45 5.56
N VAL A 95 2.59 -1.29 6.86
CA VAL A 95 1.94 -2.09 7.92
C VAL A 95 0.43 -1.82 7.94
N PHE A 96 0.01 -0.56 7.93
CA PHE A 96 -1.41 -0.20 7.91
C PHE A 96 -2.12 -0.63 6.61
N ILE A 97 -1.42 -0.58 5.46
CA ILE A 97 -1.93 -1.09 4.19
C ILE A 97 -2.20 -2.59 4.27
N VAL A 98 -1.25 -3.37 4.80
CA VAL A 98 -1.40 -4.82 5.00
C VAL A 98 -2.58 -5.13 5.91
N ILE A 99 -2.71 -4.42 7.03
CA ILE A 99 -3.82 -4.59 7.98
C ILE A 99 -5.17 -4.28 7.30
N SER A 100 -5.27 -3.17 6.57
CA SER A 100 -6.51 -2.78 5.88
C SER A 100 -6.91 -3.80 4.79
N GLN A 101 -5.95 -4.30 4.02
CA GLN A 101 -6.18 -5.34 3.02
C GLN A 101 -6.60 -6.67 3.66
N ALA A 102 -5.99 -7.05 4.77
CA ALA A 102 -6.37 -8.25 5.52
C ALA A 102 -7.81 -8.15 6.06
N VAL A 103 -8.18 -7.00 6.65
CA VAL A 103 -9.56 -6.72 7.09
C VAL A 103 -10.52 -6.81 5.91
N THR A 104 -10.17 -6.21 4.77
CA THR A 104 -10.99 -6.27 3.56
C THR A 104 -11.22 -7.72 3.13
N ALA A 105 -10.18 -8.54 3.06
CA ALA A 105 -10.30 -9.95 2.68
C ALA A 105 -11.21 -10.73 3.66
N VAL A 106 -11.07 -10.50 4.97
CA VAL A 106 -11.93 -11.14 5.99
C VAL A 106 -13.40 -10.70 5.85
N MET A 107 -13.63 -9.41 5.63
CA MET A 107 -14.98 -8.87 5.47
C MET A 107 -15.63 -9.33 4.17
N GLU A 108 -14.87 -9.40 3.07
CA GLU A 108 -15.36 -9.97 1.82
C GLU A 108 -15.69 -11.45 1.95
N LYS A 109 -14.84 -12.23 2.64
CA LYS A 109 -15.09 -13.66 2.87
C LYS A 109 -16.41 -13.89 3.62
N LYS A 110 -16.75 -12.98 4.55
CA LYS A 110 -17.91 -13.14 5.43
C LYS A 110 -19.19 -12.50 4.89
N TYR A 111 -19.08 -11.43 4.12
CA TYR A 111 -20.22 -10.57 3.78
C TYR A 111 -20.37 -10.27 2.28
N ALA A 112 -19.41 -10.63 1.41
CA ALA A 112 -19.51 -10.25 0.01
C ALA A 112 -20.57 -11.08 -0.72
N GLN A 113 -21.28 -10.43 -1.65
CA GLN A 113 -22.22 -11.11 -2.56
C GLN A 113 -21.50 -12.15 -3.43
N ASN A 114 -20.27 -11.84 -3.87
CA ASN A 114 -19.45 -12.79 -4.62
C ASN A 114 -18.48 -13.52 -3.66
N PRO A 115 -18.62 -14.84 -3.46
CA PRO A 115 -17.79 -15.62 -2.54
C PRO A 115 -16.34 -15.74 -2.99
N ASN A 116 -16.01 -15.42 -4.24
CA ASN A 116 -14.63 -15.40 -4.73
C ASN A 116 -13.93 -14.04 -4.56
N ALA A 117 -14.64 -12.99 -4.14
CA ALA A 117 -14.06 -11.64 -3.98
C ALA A 117 -12.83 -11.66 -3.05
N TYR A 118 -12.94 -12.31 -1.89
CA TYR A 118 -11.84 -12.39 -0.94
C TYR A 118 -10.58 -13.06 -1.52
N LYS A 119 -10.73 -13.98 -2.48
CA LYS A 119 -9.59 -14.67 -3.11
C LYS A 119 -8.79 -13.69 -3.96
N VAL A 120 -9.46 -12.74 -4.61
CA VAL A 120 -8.81 -11.67 -5.36
C VAL A 120 -8.02 -10.78 -4.42
N THR A 121 -8.66 -10.26 -3.36
CA THR A 121 -7.98 -9.40 -2.37
C THR A 121 -6.84 -10.11 -1.67
N LEU A 122 -7.01 -11.38 -1.31
CA LEU A 122 -5.94 -12.17 -0.69
C LEU A 122 -4.76 -12.37 -1.66
N SER A 123 -5.04 -12.64 -2.94
CA SER A 123 -4.00 -12.78 -3.97
C SER A 123 -3.26 -11.47 -4.19
N GLU A 124 -3.99 -10.34 -4.23
CA GLU A 124 -3.41 -9.00 -4.34
C GLU A 124 -2.52 -8.68 -3.12
N LEU A 125 -2.96 -9.01 -1.91
CA LEU A 125 -2.18 -8.84 -0.69
C LEU A 125 -0.88 -9.66 -0.74
N ILE A 126 -0.97 -10.94 -1.11
CA ILE A 126 0.22 -11.81 -1.25
C ILE A 126 1.17 -11.25 -2.31
N PHE A 127 0.64 -10.80 -3.45
CA PHE A 127 1.46 -10.20 -4.51
C PHE A 127 2.16 -8.92 -4.06
N ILE A 128 1.46 -8.04 -3.33
CA ILE A 128 2.07 -6.83 -2.74
C ILE A 128 3.19 -7.19 -1.78
N LEU A 129 3.00 -8.20 -0.91
CA LEU A 129 4.04 -8.65 0.00
C LEU A 129 5.28 -9.20 -0.74
N ILE A 130 5.06 -9.99 -1.79
CA ILE A 130 6.15 -10.49 -2.66
C ILE A 130 6.85 -9.30 -3.33
N LEU A 131 6.10 -8.34 -3.86
CA LEU A 131 6.65 -7.16 -4.50
C LEU A 131 7.55 -6.38 -3.52
N PHE A 132 7.04 -6.04 -2.33
CA PHE A 132 7.84 -5.39 -1.28
C PHE A 132 9.09 -6.18 -0.91
N PHE A 133 8.97 -7.50 -0.76
CA PHE A 133 10.12 -8.35 -0.47
C PHE A 133 11.19 -8.28 -1.57
N THR A 134 10.78 -8.35 -2.85
CA THR A 134 11.72 -8.23 -3.97
C THR A 134 12.37 -6.85 -4.03
N LEU A 135 11.60 -5.78 -3.81
CA LEU A 135 12.11 -4.41 -3.80
C LEU A 135 13.16 -4.21 -2.72
N TYR A 136 12.90 -4.75 -1.52
CA TYR A 136 13.85 -4.69 -0.41
C TYR A 136 15.14 -5.49 -0.70
N GLN A 137 15.01 -6.70 -1.24
CA GLN A 137 16.18 -7.57 -1.53
C GLN A 137 17.05 -7.08 -2.69
N THR A 138 16.47 -6.35 -3.65
CA THR A 138 17.15 -5.94 -4.89
C THR A 138 17.49 -4.47 -4.95
N ASP A 139 17.34 -3.75 -3.83
CA ASP A 139 17.49 -2.30 -3.76
C ASP A 139 16.70 -1.59 -4.88
N PHE A 140 15.38 -1.79 -4.86
CA PHE A 140 14.44 -1.25 -5.86
C PHE A 140 14.75 -1.69 -7.29
N TRP A 141 15.14 -2.95 -7.48
CA TRP A 141 15.59 -3.53 -8.76
C TRP A 141 16.79 -2.79 -9.38
N GLY A 142 17.62 -2.15 -8.56
CA GLY A 142 18.75 -1.33 -9.01
C GLY A 142 18.34 -0.01 -9.67
N LEU A 143 17.07 0.40 -9.51
CA LEU A 143 16.52 1.67 -10.01
C LEU A 143 16.40 2.73 -8.89
N GLY A 144 16.77 2.37 -7.65
CA GLY A 144 16.76 3.22 -6.46
C GLY A 144 17.90 4.23 -6.38
#